data_AF-A0A1G2PPV3-F1
#
_entry.id   AF-A0A1G2PPV3-F1
#
_cell.length_a   1.000
_cell.length_b   1.000
_cell.length_c   1.000
_cell.angle_alpha   90.00
_cell.angle_beta   90.00
_cell.angle_gamma   90.00
#
_symmetry.space_group_name_H-M   'P 1'
#
loop_
_entity.id
_entity.type
_entity.pdbx_description
1 polymer ?
#
loop_
_entity_poly.entity_id
_entity_poly.type
_entity_poly.pdbx_seq_one_letter_code
_entity_poly.pdbx_strand_id
1 'polypeptide(L)'
;MKIIKKIIPFGLMAAPFVAGAADLGTVIEKVQGWVTALLPLLVGVAVLVLIVGIIRYITAGEDEERRGKARGLMIYGIIGLFVMVSMWGLVIFLGTTFGIEQEAIEDIDGLIP
;
A
#
# COMPACT_ATOMS: atom_id res chain seq x y z
N MET A 1 54.61 -5.37 -17.68
CA MET A 1 53.16 -5.23 -17.99
C MET A 1 52.36 -6.55 -18.01
N LYS A 2 52.90 -7.69 -17.50
CA LYS A 2 52.20 -9.00 -17.52
C LYS A 2 51.35 -9.29 -16.27
N ILE A 3 51.58 -8.56 -15.18
CA ILE A 3 50.98 -8.82 -13.86
C ILE A 3 49.60 -8.15 -13.72
N ILE A 4 49.41 -6.96 -14.30
CA ILE A 4 48.16 -6.18 -14.26
C ILE A 4 47.01 -6.88 -15.00
N LYS A 5 47.29 -7.62 -16.09
CA LYS A 5 46.27 -8.37 -16.85
C LYS A 5 45.73 -9.62 -16.12
N LYS A 6 46.36 -10.05 -15.02
CA LYS A 6 45.97 -11.28 -14.28
C LYS A 6 45.10 -11.00 -13.04
N ILE A 7 44.98 -9.73 -12.61
CA ILE A 7 44.25 -9.32 -11.39
C ILE A 7 42.84 -8.80 -11.71
N ILE A 8 42.62 -8.28 -12.92
CA ILE A 8 41.32 -7.84 -13.44
C ILE A 8 40.23 -8.95 -13.40
N PRO A 9 40.51 -10.23 -13.78
CA PRO A 9 39.48 -11.27 -13.69
C PRO A 9 39.10 -11.65 -12.25
N PHE A 10 39.96 -11.39 -11.26
CA PHE A 10 39.68 -11.68 -9.85
C PHE A 10 38.72 -10.65 -9.22
N GLY A 11 38.84 -9.38 -9.60
CA GLY A 11 37.89 -8.33 -9.23
C GLY A 11 36.53 -8.48 -9.91
N LEU A 12 36.49 -8.96 -11.16
CA LEU A 12 35.26 -9.19 -11.91
C LEU A 12 34.46 -10.41 -11.39
N MET A 13 35.15 -11.42 -10.83
CA MET A 13 34.51 -12.57 -10.17
C MET A 13 33.89 -12.22 -8.81
N ALA A 14 34.34 -11.15 -8.16
CA ALA A 14 33.76 -10.64 -6.91
C ALA A 14 32.57 -9.70 -7.12
N ALA A 15 32.34 -9.21 -8.35
CA ALA A 15 31.22 -8.33 -8.70
C ALA A 15 29.83 -8.88 -8.30
N PRO A 16 29.48 -10.17 -8.52
CA PRO A 16 28.20 -10.72 -8.06
C PRO A 16 28.11 -10.87 -6.53
N PHE A 17 29.24 -10.92 -5.82
CA PHE A 17 29.26 -10.98 -4.35
C PHE A 17 29.10 -9.60 -3.71
N VAL A 18 29.58 -8.53 -4.37
CA VAL A 18 29.33 -7.14 -3.97
C VAL A 18 27.89 -6.72 -4.31
N ALA A 19 27.33 -7.21 -5.43
CA ALA A 19 25.92 -7.03 -5.78
C ALA A 19 24.95 -7.86 -4.91
N GLY A 20 25.45 -8.86 -4.18
CA GLY A 20 24.66 -9.78 -3.35
C GLY A 20 24.64 -9.44 -1.86
N ALA A 21 25.41 -8.45 -1.39
CA ALA A 21 25.24 -7.89 -0.06
C ALA A 21 23.94 -7.09 -0.08
N ALA A 22 22.91 -7.54 0.63
CA ALA A 22 21.63 -6.86 0.71
C ALA A 22 21.84 -5.42 1.20
N ASP A 23 21.93 -4.49 0.25
CA ASP A 23 22.05 -3.07 0.52
C ASP A 23 20.78 -2.65 1.26
N LEU A 24 20.91 -1.85 2.31
CA LEU A 24 19.75 -1.38 3.07
C LEU A 24 18.73 -0.69 2.14
N GLY A 25 19.21 -0.07 1.04
CA GLY A 25 18.36 0.45 -0.03
C GLY A 25 17.47 -0.62 -0.66
N THR A 26 18.03 -1.77 -1.04
CA THR A 26 17.27 -2.86 -1.67
C THR A 26 16.22 -3.50 -0.76
N VAL A 27 16.45 -3.48 0.56
CA VAL A 27 15.47 -3.96 1.55
C VAL A 27 14.33 -2.94 1.69
N ILE A 28 14.67 -1.65 1.77
CA ILE A 28 13.68 -0.57 1.88
C ILE A 28 12.80 -0.49 0.63
N GLU A 29 13.39 -0.59 -0.57
CA GLU A 29 12.66 -0.59 -1.84
C GLU A 29 11.70 -1.77 -1.95
N LYS A 30 12.15 -2.97 -1.56
CA LYS A 30 11.27 -4.14 -1.53
C LYS A 30 10.11 -3.91 -0.57
N VAL A 31 10.39 -3.50 0.68
CA VAL A 31 9.36 -3.24 1.70
C VAL A 31 8.38 -2.17 1.24
N GLN A 32 8.85 -1.08 0.63
CA GLN A 32 8.00 -0.06 0.06
C GLN A 32 7.09 -0.63 -1.04
N GLY A 33 7.61 -1.46 -1.94
CA GLY A 33 6.82 -2.14 -2.97
C GLY A 33 5.73 -3.05 -2.40
N TRP A 34 5.99 -3.75 -1.29
CA TRP A 34 4.94 -4.53 -0.60
C TRP A 34 3.87 -3.63 -0.01
N VAL A 35 4.25 -2.53 0.65
CA VAL A 35 3.31 -1.61 1.31
C VAL A 35 2.43 -0.90 0.28
N THR A 36 3.00 -0.41 -0.82
CA THR A 36 2.25 0.28 -1.88
C THR A 36 1.29 -0.67 -2.60
N ALA A 37 1.63 -1.97 -2.73
CA ALA A 37 0.75 -2.97 -3.30
C ALA A 37 -0.36 -3.44 -2.32
N LEU A 38 -0.06 -3.54 -1.02
CA LEU A 38 -1.04 -3.98 -0.01
C LEU A 38 -2.09 -2.90 0.30
N LEU A 39 -1.73 -1.62 0.22
CA LEU A 39 -2.63 -0.50 0.52
C LEU A 39 -3.95 -0.52 -0.30
N PRO A 40 -3.93 -0.54 -1.65
CA PRO A 40 -5.16 -0.57 -2.45
C PRO A 40 -5.97 -1.85 -2.21
N LEU A 41 -5.29 -2.99 -1.95
CA LEU A 41 -5.96 -4.23 -1.58
C LEU A 41 -6.73 -4.08 -0.26
N LEU A 42 -6.13 -3.44 0.74
CA LEU A 42 -6.76 -3.22 2.05
C LEU A 42 -7.99 -2.29 1.94
N VAL A 43 -7.90 -1.24 1.11
CA VAL A 43 -9.04 -0.37 0.80
C VAL A 43 -10.16 -1.17 0.12
N GLY A 44 -9.82 -2.00 -0.87
CA GLY A 44 -10.77 -2.88 -1.53
C GLY A 44 -11.50 -3.81 -0.55
N VAL A 45 -10.77 -4.43 0.38
CA VAL A 45 -11.36 -5.27 1.43
C VAL A 45 -12.25 -4.46 2.37
N ALA A 46 -11.85 -3.26 2.77
CA ALA A 46 -12.66 -2.38 3.64
C ALA A 46 -14.00 -2.01 2.98
N VAL A 47 -13.98 -1.69 1.68
CA VAL A 47 -15.20 -1.44 0.89
C VAL A 47 -16.08 -2.69 0.83
N LEU A 48 -15.50 -3.87 0.59
CA LEU A 48 -16.25 -5.13 0.58
C LEU A 48 -16.94 -5.41 1.92
N VAL A 49 -16.23 -5.22 3.04
CA VAL A 49 -16.80 -5.40 4.39
C VAL A 49 -17.95 -4.43 4.63
N LEU A 50 -17.82 -3.17 4.18
CA LEU A 50 -18.89 -2.18 4.29
C LEU A 50 -20.12 -2.59 3.48
N ILE A 51 -19.93 -3.06 2.24
CA ILE A 51 -21.03 -3.56 1.38
C ILE A 51 -21.72 -4.76 2.05
N VAL A 52 -20.96 -5.72 2.58
CA VAL A 52 -21.53 -6.88 3.30
C VAL A 52 -22.31 -6.42 4.55
N GLY A 53 -21.82 -5.40 5.26
CA GLY A 53 -22.51 -4.79 6.38
C GLY A 53 -23.88 -4.22 5.99
N ILE A 54 -23.93 -3.46 4.88
CA ILE A 54 -25.16 -2.86 4.36
C ILE A 54 -26.15 -3.95 3.92
N ILE A 55 -25.68 -4.94 3.15
CA ILE A 55 -26.54 -6.05 2.68
C ILE A 55 -27.14 -6.79 3.88
N ARG A 56 -26.32 -7.08 4.92
CA ARG A 56 -26.80 -7.72 6.15
C ARG A 56 -27.79 -6.86 6.92
N TYR A 57 -27.63 -5.55 6.89
CA TYR A 57 -28.56 -4.64 7.57
C TYR A 57 -29.92 -4.57 6.87
N ILE A 58 -29.92 -4.52 5.53
CA ILE A 58 -31.15 -4.49 4.73
C ILE A 58 -31.89 -5.83 4.83
N THR A 59 -31.17 -6.95 4.72
CA THR A 59 -31.76 -8.30 4.79
C THR A 59 -32.24 -8.70 6.19
N ALA A 60 -31.82 -7.98 7.24
CA ALA A 60 -32.26 -8.26 8.61
C ALA A 60 -33.73 -7.86 8.89
N GLY A 61 -34.35 -7.00 8.09
CA GLY A 61 -35.76 -6.66 8.23
C GLY A 61 -36.12 -6.10 9.62
N GLU A 62 -37.06 -6.75 10.31
CA GLU A 62 -37.53 -6.38 11.66
C GLU A 62 -36.84 -7.15 12.80
N ASP A 63 -35.93 -8.07 12.50
CA ASP A 63 -35.20 -8.84 13.52
C ASP A 63 -34.15 -7.94 14.21
N GLU A 64 -34.49 -7.45 15.40
CA GLU A 64 -33.65 -6.52 16.17
C GLU A 64 -32.26 -7.08 16.47
N GLU A 65 -32.13 -8.39 16.70
CA GLU A 65 -30.84 -9.02 17.01
C GLU A 65 -29.93 -9.03 15.78
N ARG A 66 -30.48 -9.38 14.62
CA ARG A 66 -29.75 -9.37 13.34
C ARG A 66 -29.41 -7.96 12.90
N ARG A 67 -30.30 -7.00 13.12
CA ARG A 67 -30.05 -5.57 12.87
C ARG A 67 -28.93 -5.03 13.74
N GLY A 68 -28.90 -5.38 15.03
CA GLY A 68 -27.84 -4.99 15.96
C GLY A 68 -26.46 -5.46 15.49
N LYS A 69 -26.35 -6.75 15.12
CA LYS A 69 -25.10 -7.33 14.60
C LYS A 69 -24.68 -6.70 13.26
N ALA A 70 -25.62 -6.47 12.36
CA ALA A 70 -25.34 -5.83 11.07
C ALA A 70 -24.90 -4.37 11.22
N ARG A 71 -25.53 -3.63 12.15
CA ARG A 71 -25.15 -2.25 12.47
C ARG A 71 -23.73 -2.16 13.02
N GLY A 72 -23.36 -3.07 13.90
CA GLY A 72 -21.98 -3.18 14.39
C GLY A 72 -20.99 -3.35 13.23
N LEU A 73 -21.28 -4.30 12.32
CA LEU A 73 -20.41 -4.55 11.17
C LEU A 73 -20.28 -3.33 10.24
N MET A 74 -21.37 -2.59 10.00
CA MET A 74 -21.32 -1.35 9.23
C MET A 74 -20.44 -0.29 9.91
N ILE A 75 -20.60 -0.09 11.22
CA ILE A 75 -19.81 0.90 11.97
C ILE A 75 -18.33 0.55 11.90
N TYR A 76 -17.94 -0.71 12.09
CA TYR A 76 -16.54 -1.12 11.95
C TYR A 76 -16.01 -0.91 10.52
N GLY A 77 -16.81 -1.20 9.49
CA GLY A 77 -16.44 -0.91 8.10
C GLY A 77 -16.24 0.59 7.83
N ILE A 78 -17.14 1.43 8.34
CA ILE A 78 -17.06 2.89 8.20
C ILE A 78 -15.84 3.45 8.92
N ILE A 79 -15.57 3.01 10.16
CA ILE A 79 -14.38 3.43 10.92
C ILE A 79 -13.11 3.05 10.17
N GLY A 80 -13.04 1.82 9.64
CA GLY A 80 -11.90 1.35 8.85
C GLY A 80 -11.64 2.24 7.63
N LEU A 81 -12.70 2.54 6.85
CA LEU A 81 -12.58 3.44 5.70
C LEU A 81 -12.22 4.87 6.11
N PHE A 82 -12.81 5.38 7.18
CA PHE A 82 -12.55 6.71 7.68
C PHE A 82 -11.07 6.89 8.03
N VAL A 83 -10.47 5.94 8.75
CA VAL A 83 -9.04 6.00 9.09
C VAL A 83 -8.17 5.96 7.84
N MET A 84 -8.45 5.06 6.90
CA MET A 84 -7.69 4.93 5.65
C MET A 84 -7.72 6.23 4.82
N VAL A 85 -8.91 6.80 4.63
CA VAL A 85 -9.09 8.06 3.88
C VAL A 85 -8.50 9.24 4.63
N SER A 86 -8.65 9.28 5.97
CA SER A 86 -8.10 10.37 6.78
C SER A 86 -6.58 10.38 6.77
N MET A 87 -5.91 9.23 6.72
CA MET A 87 -4.45 9.16 6.60
C MET A 87 -3.98 9.73 5.26
N TRP A 88 -4.62 9.34 4.15
CA TRP A 88 -4.30 9.87 2.81
C TRP A 88 -4.61 11.37 2.70
N GLY A 89 -5.79 11.79 3.18
CA GLY A 89 -6.19 13.19 3.17
C GLY A 89 -5.24 14.06 4.00
N LEU A 90 -4.75 13.56 5.13
CA LEU A 90 -3.77 14.28 5.94
C LEU A 90 -2.40 14.35 5.25
N VAL A 91 -1.93 13.26 4.63
CA VAL A 91 -0.66 13.26 3.87
C VAL A 91 -0.72 14.28 2.73
N ILE A 92 -1.81 14.30 1.96
CA ILE A 92 -2.02 15.26 0.87
C ILE A 92 -2.12 16.69 1.42
N PHE A 93 -2.85 16.89 2.52
CA PHE A 93 -2.99 18.20 3.15
C PHE A 93 -1.63 18.75 3.62
N LEU A 94 -0.80 17.91 4.23
CA LEU A 94 0.56 18.28 4.60
C LEU A 94 1.44 18.51 3.37
N GLY A 95 1.36 17.65 2.36
CA GLY A 95 2.11 17.79 1.10
C GLY A 95 1.83 19.12 0.41
N THR A 96 0.55 19.46 0.25
CA THR A 96 0.12 20.74 -0.36
C THR A 96 0.52 21.95 0.49
N THR A 97 0.44 21.86 1.82
CA THR A 97 0.84 22.94 2.73
C THR A 97 2.34 23.22 2.68
N PHE A 98 3.17 22.19 2.52
CA PHE A 98 4.62 22.30 2.46
C PHE A 98 5.19 22.36 1.03
N GLY A 99 4.34 22.42 0.00
CA GLY A 99 4.75 22.51 -1.41
C GLY A 99 5.45 21.26 -1.94
N ILE A 100 5.13 20.09 -1.38
CA ILE A 100 5.63 18.79 -1.86
C ILE A 100 4.73 18.36 -3.02
N GLU A 101 5.26 18.39 -4.25
CA GLU A 101 4.60 17.80 -5.41
C GLU A 101 4.50 16.28 -5.21
N GLN A 102 3.27 15.77 -5.20
CA GLN A 102 2.98 14.39 -4.84
C GLN A 102 2.73 13.59 -6.13
N GLU A 103 3.74 12.86 -6.60
CA GLU A 103 3.66 11.96 -7.77
C GLU A 103 2.69 10.77 -7.56
N ALA A 104 2.19 10.57 -6.32
CA ALA A 104 1.39 9.42 -5.92
C ALA A 104 -0.03 9.33 -6.54
N ILE A 105 -0.41 10.27 -7.42
CA ILE A 105 -1.74 10.30 -8.10
C ILE A 105 -1.60 10.10 -9.62
N GLU A 106 -0.38 10.08 -10.18
CA GLU A 106 -0.18 10.02 -11.65
C GLU A 106 -0.53 8.64 -12.25
N ASP A 107 -0.38 7.55 -11.49
CA ASP A 107 -0.62 6.18 -11.99
C ASP A 107 -2.09 5.85 -12.30
N ILE A 108 -3.05 6.64 -11.80
CA ILE A 108 -4.49 6.44 -12.07
C ILE A 108 -4.96 7.27 -13.28
N ASP A 109 -4.27 8.35 -13.62
CA ASP A 109 -4.64 9.26 -14.71
C ASP A 109 -4.22 8.72 -16.09
N GLY A 110 -3.21 7.83 -16.14
CA GLY A 110 -2.75 7.17 -17.39
C GLY A 110 -3.66 6.05 -17.92
N LEU A 111 -4.74 5.70 -17.21
CA LEU A 111 -5.68 4.63 -17.58
C LEU A 111 -7.04 5.14 -18.09
N ILE A 112 -7.23 6.46 -18.15
CA ILE A 112 -8.40 7.09 -18.76
C ILE A 112 -7.85 7.96 -19.90
N PRO A 113 -8.12 7.64 -21.18
CA PRO A 113 -7.73 8.50 -22.29
C PRO A 113 -8.45 9.86 -22.24
#